data_AF-A0A7S1MP89-F1
#
_entry.id   AF-A0A7S1MP89-F1
#
_cell.length_a   1.000
_cell.length_b   1.000
_cell.length_c   1.000
_cell.angle_alpha   90.00
_cell.angle_beta   90.00
_cell.angle_gamma   90.00
#
_symmetry.space_group_name_H-M   'P 1'
#
loop_
_entity.id
_entity.type
_entity.pdbx_description
1 polymer ?
#
loop_
_entity_poly.entity_id
_entity_poly.type
_entity_poly.pdbx_seq_one_letter_code
_entity_poly.pdbx_strand_id
1 'polypeptide(L)'
;KELSMGEYGQPVVGMKSCFDYSAGEGVEWHAREWYVVRKAEMHMSEDNVLIPFLKMGVEAREQVVGAKGLEDKPLTRPDHPLVKYAQSFTENFDLIAERRSVVHQLRELAKASLLAKFLL
;
A
#
# COMPACT_ATOMS: atom_id res chain seq x y z
N LYS A 1 7.20 10.83 -6.89
CA LYS A 1 6.54 10.21 -8.06
C LYS A 1 5.63 9.13 -7.50
N GLU A 2 4.33 9.37 -7.48
CA GLU A 2 3.35 8.38 -7.03
C GLU A 2 3.47 7.15 -7.95
N LEU A 3 3.52 5.96 -7.34
CA LEU A 3 3.70 4.72 -8.07
C LEU A 3 2.37 4.36 -8.71
N SER A 4 2.12 4.90 -9.91
CA SER A 4 1.01 4.53 -10.80
C SER A 4 1.21 3.12 -11.34
N MET A 5 1.26 2.12 -10.45
CA MET A 5 1.58 0.73 -10.78
C MET A 5 0.46 0.05 -11.57
N GLY A 6 -0.71 0.66 -11.68
CA GLY A 6 -1.81 0.19 -12.51
C GLY A 6 -1.41 -0.01 -13.98
N GLU A 7 -0.63 0.92 -14.54
CA GLU A 7 -0.26 0.93 -15.97
C GLU A 7 0.98 0.08 -16.29
N TYR A 8 1.70 -0.40 -15.28
CA TYR A 8 2.97 -1.12 -15.43
C TYR A 8 2.84 -2.61 -15.11
N GLY A 9 3.83 -3.39 -15.54
CA GLY A 9 3.90 -4.81 -15.23
C GLY A 9 3.87 -5.07 -13.72
N GLN A 10 2.89 -5.88 -13.29
CA GLN A 10 2.64 -6.13 -11.88
C GLN A 10 3.84 -6.81 -11.21
N PRO A 11 4.19 -6.43 -9.97
CA PRO A 11 5.40 -6.92 -9.29
C PRO A 11 5.34 -8.42 -8.92
N VAL A 12 4.14 -8.99 -8.94
CA VAL A 12 3.87 -10.40 -8.64
C VAL A 12 3.19 -11.06 -9.83
N VAL A 13 3.68 -12.23 -10.22
CA VAL A 13 3.12 -13.00 -11.34
C VAL A 13 1.69 -13.42 -10.99
N GLY A 14 0.73 -13.13 -11.87
CA GLY A 14 -0.68 -13.42 -11.65
C GLY A 14 -1.44 -12.36 -10.83
N MET A 15 -0.75 -11.37 -10.28
CA MET A 15 -1.40 -10.21 -9.66
C MET A 15 -2.07 -9.36 -10.74
N LYS A 16 -3.34 -9.03 -10.53
CA LYS A 16 -4.13 -8.18 -11.42
C LYS A 16 -3.83 -6.70 -11.18
N SER A 17 -3.78 -5.92 -12.26
CA SER A 17 -3.76 -4.46 -12.20
C SER A 17 -5.14 -3.90 -11.84
N CYS A 18 -5.21 -2.60 -11.53
CA CYS A 18 -6.49 -1.92 -11.38
C CYS A 18 -7.32 -1.92 -12.68
N PHE A 19 -6.68 -1.90 -13.85
CA PHE A 19 -7.39 -1.99 -15.14
C PHE A 19 -8.00 -3.37 -15.40
N ASP A 20 -7.35 -4.44 -14.94
CA ASP A 20 -7.92 -5.79 -15.01
C ASP A 20 -9.18 -5.90 -14.13
N TYR A 21 -9.19 -5.19 -12.99
CA TYR A 21 -10.37 -5.14 -12.11
C TYR A 21 -11.48 -4.23 -12.65
N SER A 22 -11.16 -3.27 -13.50
CA SER A 22 -12.15 -2.36 -14.11
C SER A 22 -12.75 -2.89 -15.42
N ALA A 23 -12.42 -4.11 -15.87
CA ALA A 23 -12.82 -4.65 -17.18
C ALA A 23 -14.35 -4.84 -17.41
N GLY A 24 -15.21 -4.31 -16.54
CA GLY A 24 -16.66 -4.19 -16.72
C GLY A 24 -17.27 -2.90 -16.16
N GLU A 25 -16.46 -2.01 -15.58
CA GLU A 25 -16.85 -0.65 -15.19
C GLU A 25 -16.37 0.33 -16.27
N GLY A 26 -17.04 1.48 -16.41
CA GLY A 26 -16.61 2.53 -17.34
C GLY A 26 -15.18 3.02 -17.05
N VAL A 27 -14.58 3.72 -18.03
CA VAL A 27 -13.19 4.19 -17.98
C VAL A 27 -12.96 5.30 -16.94
N GLU A 28 -14.02 5.80 -16.31
CA GLU A 28 -13.98 6.97 -15.43
C GLU A 28 -14.26 6.58 -13.97
N TRP A 29 -13.20 6.26 -13.23
CA TRP A 29 -13.22 6.08 -11.78
C TRP A 29 -12.02 6.80 -11.15
N HIS A 30 -12.17 7.24 -9.91
CA HIS A 30 -11.14 7.95 -9.17
C HIS A 30 -10.98 7.33 -7.78
N ALA A 31 -9.74 7.20 -7.32
CA ALA A 31 -9.46 6.91 -5.92
C ALA A 31 -8.07 7.43 -5.56
N ARG A 32 -7.84 7.58 -4.26
CA ARG A 32 -6.52 7.85 -3.71
C ARG A 32 -5.99 6.60 -3.03
N GLU A 33 -4.69 6.34 -3.19
CA GLU A 33 -3.98 5.27 -2.49
C GLU A 33 -2.86 5.84 -1.61
N TRP A 34 -2.55 5.18 -0.50
CA TRP A 34 -1.41 5.53 0.33
C TRP A 34 -0.85 4.30 1.05
N TYR A 35 0.46 4.36 1.34
CA TYR A 35 1.12 3.36 2.17
C TYR A 35 0.77 3.55 3.64
N VAL A 36 0.60 2.45 4.35
CA VAL A 36 0.29 2.44 5.79
C VAL A 36 1.17 1.47 6.56
N VAL A 37 1.46 1.81 7.82
CA VAL A 37 2.02 0.90 8.81
C VAL A 37 0.86 0.33 9.60
N ARG A 38 0.48 -0.93 9.36
CA ARG A 38 -0.63 -1.60 10.06
C ARG A 38 -0.23 -2.13 11.43
N LYS A 39 1.05 -2.48 11.59
CA LYS A 39 1.60 -2.97 12.85
C LYS A 39 3.06 -2.54 12.96
N ALA A 40 3.45 -2.07 14.15
CA ALA A 40 4.82 -1.68 14.45
C ALA A 40 5.16 -2.04 15.90
N GLU A 41 6.15 -2.91 16.07
CA GLU A 41 6.59 -3.40 17.39
C GLU A 41 8.11 -3.51 17.42
N MET A 42 8.72 -3.22 18.57
CA MET A 42 10.12 -3.53 18.82
C MET A 42 10.20 -4.86 19.56
N HIS A 43 10.88 -5.85 18.98
CA HIS A 43 11.17 -7.12 19.64
C HIS A 43 12.61 -7.09 20.16
N MET A 44 12.89 -7.83 21.22
CA MET A 44 14.23 -7.99 21.76
C MET A 44 14.57 -9.48 21.79
N SER A 45 15.70 -9.86 21.20
CA SER A 45 16.19 -11.24 21.27
C SER A 45 16.74 -11.56 22.66
N GLU A 46 16.97 -12.85 22.93
CA GLU A 46 17.64 -13.31 24.16
C GLU A 46 19.04 -12.67 24.31
N ASP A 47 19.75 -12.47 23.19
CA ASP A 47 21.05 -11.79 23.15
C ASP A 47 20.99 -10.24 23.14
N ASN A 48 19.85 -9.65 23.55
CA ASN A 48 19.62 -8.20 23.62
C ASN A 48 19.72 -7.43 22.28
N VAL A 49 19.46 -8.09 21.16
CA VAL A 49 19.36 -7.43 19.85
C VAL A 49 17.95 -6.89 19.65
N LEU A 50 17.85 -5.61 19.30
CA LEU A 50 16.59 -4.97 18.93
C LEU A 50 16.20 -5.31 17.50
N ILE A 51 15.00 -5.86 17.32
CA ILE A 51 14.47 -6.30 16.02
C ILE A 51 13.19 -5.52 15.74
N PRO A 52 13.22 -4.51 14.85
CA PRO A 52 12.00 -3.80 14.45
C PRO A 52 11.11 -4.71 13.61
N PHE A 53 9.91 -4.97 14.10
CA PHE A 53 8.88 -5.74 13.42
C PHE A 53 7.79 -4.83 12.87
N LEU A 54 7.60 -4.85 11.55
CA LEU A 54 6.58 -4.06 10.86
C LEU A 54 5.66 -4.93 10.01
N LYS A 55 4.39 -4.54 9.94
CA LYS A 55 3.49 -4.94 8.85
C LYS A 55 3.06 -3.69 8.09
N MET A 56 3.51 -3.59 6.85
CA MET A 56 3.13 -2.51 5.94
C MET A 56 1.93 -2.94 5.09
N GLY A 57 1.28 -1.97 4.46
CA GLY A 57 0.20 -2.20 3.51
C GLY A 57 -0.06 -0.99 2.64
N VAL A 58 -1.10 -1.10 1.82
CA VAL A 58 -1.67 -0.01 1.04
C VAL A 58 -3.15 0.09 1.40
N GLU A 59 -3.64 1.31 1.51
CA GLU A 59 -5.06 1.61 1.62
C GLU A 59 -5.51 2.45 0.44
N ALA A 60 -6.78 2.34 0.10
CA ALA A 60 -7.40 3.10 -0.97
C ALA A 60 -8.74 3.67 -0.51
N ARG A 61 -9.08 4.85 -1.03
CA ARG A 61 -10.39 5.48 -0.84
C ARG A 61 -10.92 5.99 -2.17
N GLU A 62 -12.11 5.50 -2.53
CA GLU A 62 -12.83 5.94 -3.73
C GLU A 62 -13.13 7.44 -3.64
N GLN A 63 -13.02 8.12 -4.78
CA GLN A 63 -13.24 9.55 -4.92
C GLN A 63 -14.35 9.84 -5.92
N VAL A 64 -15.03 10.96 -5.73
CA VAL A 64 -16.06 11.49 -6.64
C VAL A 64 -15.78 12.93 -6.97
N VAL A 65 -16.30 13.38 -8.10
CA VAL A 65 -16.28 14.80 -8.48
C VAL A 65 -17.28 15.56 -7.60
N GLY A 66 -16.76 16.32 -6.64
CA GLY A 66 -17.49 17.23 -5.79
C GLY A 66 -17.37 18.68 -6.26
N ALA A 67 -17.92 19.61 -5.48
CA ALA A 67 -17.95 21.04 -5.82
C ALA A 67 -16.56 21.68 -5.87
N LYS A 68 -15.56 21.10 -5.19
CA LYS A 68 -14.18 21.61 -5.13
C LYS A 68 -13.17 20.74 -5.88
N GLY A 69 -13.63 19.80 -6.70
CA GLY A 69 -12.78 18.82 -7.38
C GLY A 69 -12.99 17.41 -6.84
N LEU A 70 -11.94 16.58 -6.84
CA LEU A 70 -12.03 15.21 -6.33
C LEU A 70 -12.13 15.19 -4.80
N GLU A 71 -13.16 14.53 -4.30
CA GLU A 71 -13.45 14.40 -2.87
C GLU A 71 -13.61 12.92 -2.50
N ASP A 72 -13.06 12.53 -1.35
CA ASP A 72 -13.14 11.18 -0.83
C ASP A 72 -14.60 10.80 -0.48
N LYS A 73 -15.06 9.63 -0.94
CA LYS A 73 -16.35 9.10 -0.50
C LYS A 73 -16.29 8.77 1.01
N PRO A 74 -17.37 9.07 1.77
CA PRO A 74 -17.48 8.65 3.16
C PRO A 74 -17.39 7.13 3.34
N LEU A 75 -17.95 6.38 2.39
CA LEU A 75 -17.88 4.94 2.32
C LEU A 75 -17.30 4.52 0.97
N THR A 76 -16.18 3.81 1.03
CA THR A 76 -15.50 3.25 -0.14
C THR A 76 -16.13 1.91 -0.51
N ARG A 77 -16.45 1.71 -1.78
CA ARG A 77 -17.00 0.43 -2.23
C ARG A 77 -15.91 -0.66 -2.20
N PRO A 78 -16.19 -1.85 -1.64
CA PRO A 78 -15.20 -2.94 -1.59
C PRO A 78 -14.89 -3.52 -2.97
N ASP A 79 -15.79 -3.35 -3.95
CA ASP A 79 -15.61 -3.82 -5.31
C ASP A 79 -14.84 -2.85 -6.23
N HIS A 80 -14.50 -1.65 -5.73
CA HIS A 80 -13.79 -0.63 -6.48
C HIS A 80 -12.41 -1.12 -6.98
N PRO A 81 -12.02 -0.87 -8.25
CA PRO A 81 -10.79 -1.43 -8.83
C PRO A 81 -9.51 -1.14 -8.04
N LEU A 82 -9.28 0.11 -7.63
CA LEU A 82 -8.12 0.47 -6.79
C LEU A 82 -8.19 -0.11 -5.38
N VAL A 83 -9.38 -0.38 -4.85
CA VAL A 83 -9.50 -0.99 -3.51
C VAL A 83 -9.08 -2.45 -3.56
N LYS A 84 -9.54 -3.18 -4.58
CA LYS A 84 -9.08 -4.55 -4.85
C LYS A 84 -7.58 -4.61 -5.11
N TYR A 85 -7.06 -3.63 -5.86
CA TYR A 85 -5.62 -3.53 -6.12
C TYR A 85 -4.82 -3.28 -4.83
N ALA A 86 -5.20 -2.29 -4.02
CA ALA A 86 -4.56 -2.00 -2.73
C ALA A 86 -4.62 -3.20 -1.76
N GLN A 87 -5.72 -3.95 -1.75
CA GLN A 87 -5.82 -5.19 -0.98
C GLN A 87 -4.82 -6.23 -1.47
N SER A 88 -4.80 -6.52 -2.78
CA SER A 88 -3.87 -7.49 -3.36
C SER A 88 -2.40 -7.07 -3.17
N PHE A 89 -2.11 -5.77 -3.24
CA PHE A 89 -0.78 -5.23 -2.96
C PHE A 89 -0.40 -5.46 -1.50
N THR A 90 -1.31 -5.22 -0.56
CA THR A 90 -1.09 -5.44 0.87
C THR A 90 -0.79 -6.90 1.17
N GLU A 91 -1.55 -7.83 0.60
CA GLU A 91 -1.35 -9.28 0.78
C GLU A 91 0.02 -9.74 0.26
N ASN A 92 0.58 -9.03 -0.72
CA ASN A 92 1.87 -9.33 -1.33
C ASN A 92 2.99 -8.36 -0.92
N PHE A 93 2.77 -7.48 0.07
CA PHE A 93 3.63 -6.33 0.31
C PHE A 93 5.10 -6.71 0.48
N ASP A 94 5.38 -7.73 1.29
CA ASP A 94 6.75 -8.17 1.55
C ASP A 94 7.43 -8.71 0.29
N LEU A 95 6.73 -9.53 -0.48
CA LEU A 95 7.25 -10.03 -1.76
C LEU A 95 7.51 -8.89 -2.75
N ILE A 96 6.62 -7.89 -2.79
CA ILE A 96 6.79 -6.70 -3.62
C ILE A 96 8.00 -5.89 -3.16
N ALA A 97 8.18 -5.73 -1.84
CA ALA A 97 9.34 -5.06 -1.27
C ALA A 97 10.64 -5.76 -1.69
N GLU A 98 10.72 -7.09 -1.66
CA GLU A 98 11.91 -7.82 -2.13
C GLU A 98 12.22 -7.62 -3.62
N ARG A 99 11.19 -7.36 -4.44
CA ARG A 99 11.32 -7.24 -5.91
C ARG A 99 11.42 -5.81 -6.42
N ARG A 100 10.99 -4.82 -5.64
CA ARG A 100 10.94 -3.41 -6.03
C ARG A 100 11.71 -2.57 -5.01
N SER A 101 12.87 -2.08 -5.42
CA SER A 101 13.81 -1.32 -4.58
C SER A 101 13.16 -0.15 -3.84
N VAL A 102 12.25 0.58 -4.50
CA VAL A 102 11.54 1.72 -3.88
C VAL A 102 10.62 1.29 -2.74
N VAL A 103 9.97 0.14 -2.85
CA VAL A 103 9.08 -0.41 -1.80
C VAL A 103 9.92 -1.01 -0.68
N HIS A 104 11.04 -1.66 -1.01
CA HIS A 104 12.05 -2.07 -0.04
C HIS A 104 12.51 -0.89 0.83
N GLN A 105 12.97 0.19 0.19
CA GLN A 105 13.47 1.37 0.88
C GLN A 105 12.42 2.02 1.78
N LEU A 106 11.16 2.05 1.35
CA LEU A 106 10.05 2.51 2.18
C LEU A 106 9.88 1.67 3.45
N ARG A 107 9.95 0.34 3.33
CA ARG A 107 9.86 -0.59 4.48
C ARG A 107 11.04 -0.39 5.44
N GLU A 108 12.26 -0.28 4.92
CA GLU A 108 13.45 -0.09 5.76
C GLU A 108 13.46 1.30 6.43
N LEU A 109 12.99 2.34 5.74
CA LEU A 109 12.79 3.66 6.36
C LEU A 109 11.81 3.59 7.53
N ALA A 110 10.68 2.90 7.36
CA ALA A 110 9.72 2.72 8.44
C ALA A 110 10.33 1.97 9.63
N LYS A 111 11.15 0.93 9.38
CA LYS A 111 11.85 0.19 10.45
C LYS A 111 12.82 1.10 11.21
N ALA A 112 13.58 1.91 10.48
CA ALA A 112 14.50 2.87 11.06
C ALA A 112 13.77 3.93 11.91
N SER A 113 12.62 4.43 11.45
CA SER A 113 11.78 5.34 12.24
C SER A 113 11.27 4.71 13.53
N LEU A 114 10.86 3.44 13.48
CA LEU A 114 10.43 2.71 14.68
C LEU A 114 11.59 2.52 15.68
N LEU A 115 12.76 2.13 15.18
CA LEU A 115 13.95 1.98 16.01
C LEU A 115 14.36 3.30 16.67
N ALA A 116 14.38 4.38 15.90
CA ALA A 116 14.67 5.72 16.42
C ALA A 116 13.68 6.13 17.53
N LYS A 117 12.38 5.89 17.32
CA LYS A 117 11.34 6.16 18.34
C LYS A 117 11.49 5.32 19.61
N PHE A 118 12.06 4.12 19.51
CA PHE A 118 12.28 3.27 20.68
C PHE A 118 13.51 3.71 21.49
N LEU A 119 14.54 4.23 20.82
CA LEU A 119 15.79 4.65 21.44
C LEU A 119 15.77 6.07 22.02
N LEU A 120 14.89 6.95 21.51
CA LEU A 120 14.74 8.36 21.90
C LEU A 120 13.46 8.55 22.72
#